data_AF-A0A835X5L0-F1
#
_entry.id   AF-A0A835X5L0-F1
#
_cell.length_a   1.000
_cell.length_b   1.000
_cell.length_c   1.000
_cell.angle_alpha   90.00
_cell.angle_beta   90.00
_cell.angle_gamma   90.00
#
_symmetry.space_group_name_H-M   'P 1'
#
loop_
_entity.id
_entity.type
_entity.pdbx_description
1 polymer ?
#
loop_
_entity_poly.entity_id
_entity_poly.type
_entity_poly.pdbx_seq_one_letter_code
_entity_poly.pdbx_strand_id
1 'polypeptide(L)' 'MGKGQKLFLEISEYEQRMGSKLSKYQRNKIDNAVEDLGKLIPYMKNKIKPYQSLENVAD' A
#
# COMPACT_ATOMS: atom_id res chain seq x y z
N MET A 1 0.90 6.45 12.98
CA MET A 1 0.59 5.54 11.85
C MET A 1 0.85 6.29 10.55
N GLY A 2 1.59 5.70 9.59
CA GLY A 2 1.81 6.35 8.29
C GLY A 2 0.54 6.37 7.44
N LYS A 3 0.40 7.31 6.49
CA LYS A 3 -0.80 7.44 5.64
C LYS A 3 -1.21 6.13 4.95
N GLY A 4 -0.24 5.37 4.42
CA GLY A 4 -0.49 4.06 3.81
C GLY A 4 -0.97 2.99 4.80
N GLN A 5 -0.40 2.97 6.01
CA GLN A 5 -0.86 2.05 7.07
C GLN A 5 -2.30 2.37 7.48
N LYS A 6 -2.65 3.65 7.62
CA LYS A 6 -4.02 4.08 7.93
C LYS A 6 -5.01 3.62 6.86
N LEU A 7 -4.65 3.77 5.59
CA LEU A 7 -5.48 3.32 4.47
C LEU A 7 -5.74 1.80 4.49
N PHE A 8 -4.71 0.98 4.76
CA PHE A 8 -4.89 -0.48 4.86
C PHE A 8 -5.83 -0.89 6.00
N LEU A 9 -5.78 -0.17 7.12
CA LEU A 9 -6.70 -0.39 8.24
C LEU A 9 -8.14 -0.05 7.85
N GLU A 10 -8.37 1.11 7.23
CA GLU A 10 -9.69 1.54 6.78
C GLU A 10 -10.30 0.58 5.74
N ILE A 11 -9.47 0.03 4.83
CA ILE A 11 -9.90 -1.01 3.89
C ILE A 11 -10.30 -2.28 4.63
N SER A 12 -9.48 -2.75 5.58
CA SER A 12 -9.78 -3.95 6.37
C SER A 12 -11.09 -3.80 7.17
N GLU A 13 -11.29 -2.64 7.79
CA GLU A 13 -12.53 -2.32 8.51
C GLU A 13 -13.75 -2.23 7.58
N TYR A 14 -13.57 -1.72 6.36
CA TYR A 14 -14.62 -1.74 5.34
C TYR A 14 -14.99 -3.17 4.96
N GLU A 15 -14.00 -4.03 4.70
CA GLU A 15 -14.23 -5.43 4.37
C GLU A 15 -14.89 -6.21 5.51
N GLN A 16 -14.54 -5.94 6.77
CA GLN A 16 -15.23 -6.55 7.90
C GLN A 16 -16.71 -6.15 7.98
N ARG A 17 -17.02 -4.86 7.74
CA ARG A 17 -18.40 -4.34 7.74
C ARG A 17 -19.22 -4.84 6.55
N MET A 18 -18.58 -5.00 5.39
CA MET A 18 -19.24 -5.30 4.13
C MET A 18 -19.06 -6.75 3.67
N GLY A 19 -18.27 -7.56 4.37
CA GLY A 19 -17.77 -8.84 3.88
C GLY A 19 -18.87 -9.77 3.38
N SER A 20 -19.93 -9.94 4.17
CA SER A 20 -21.10 -10.76 3.80
C SER A 20 -21.90 -10.21 2.61
N LYS A 21 -21.75 -8.92 2.29
CA LYS A 21 -22.42 -8.22 1.18
C LYS A 21 -21.57 -8.13 -0.09
N LEU A 22 -20.27 -8.41 0.01
CA LEU A 22 -19.35 -8.39 -1.13
C LEU A 22 -19.38 -9.74 -1.86
N SER A 23 -19.63 -9.68 -3.17
CA SER A 23 -19.45 -10.84 -4.05
C SER A 23 -17.97 -11.24 -4.12
N LYS A 24 -17.71 -12.49 -4.51
CA LYS A 24 -16.34 -13.00 -4.73
C LYS A 24 -15.54 -12.10 -5.68
N TYR A 25 -16.18 -11.61 -6.75
CA TYR A 25 -15.56 -10.71 -7.71
C TYR A 25 -15.14 -9.37 -7.07
N GLN A 26 -16.00 -8.78 -6.24
CA GLN A 26 -15.69 -7.52 -5.55
C GLN A 26 -14.57 -7.69 -4.53
N ARG A 27 -14.56 -8.79 -3.77
CA ARG A 27 -13.46 -9.11 -2.83
C ARG A 27 -12.13 -9.23 -3.57
N ASN A 28 -12.10 -10.02 -4.66
CA ASN A 28 -10.90 -10.15 -5.49
C ASN A 28 -10.39 -8.80 -6.05
N LYS A 29 -11.30 -7.87 -6.38
CA LYS A 29 -10.91 -6.53 -6.84
C LYS A 29 -10.26 -5.71 -5.73
N ILE A 30 -10.76 -5.82 -4.49
CA ILE A 30 -10.18 -5.14 -3.32
C ILE A 30 -8.81 -5.75 -3.01
N ASP A 31 -8.72 -7.07 -2.96
CA ASP A 31 -7.46 -7.80 -2.70
C ASP A 31 -6.35 -7.39 -3.68
N ASN A 32 -6.65 -7.39 -4.98
CA ASN A 32 -5.68 -6.98 -6.01
C ASN A 32 -5.24 -5.51 -5.83
N ALA A 33 -6.18 -4.61 -5.52
CA ALA A 33 -5.85 -3.20 -5.30
C ALA A 33 -4.98 -2.99 -4.06
N VAL A 34 -5.26 -3.74 -2.98
CA VAL A 34 -4.45 -3.76 -1.75
C VAL A 34 -3.03 -4.25 -2.04
N GLU A 35 -2.88 -5.30 -2.85
CA GLU A 35 -1.58 -5.82 -3.26
C GLU A 35 -0.76 -4.78 -4.05
N ASP A 36 -1.38 -4.12 -5.03
CA ASP A 36 -0.73 -3.09 -5.84
C ASP A 36 -0.30 -1.89 -4.99
N LEU A 37 -1.14 -1.45 -4.05
CA LEU A 37 -0.79 -0.41 -3.08
C LEU A 37 0.37 -0.84 -2.17
N GLY A 38 0.40 -2.11 -1.76
CA GLY A 38 1.47 -2.72 -0.98
C GLY A 38 2.84 -2.63 -1.67
N LYS A 39 2.87 -2.70 -2.99
CA LYS A 39 4.07 -2.53 -3.82
C LYS A 39 4.42 -1.06 -4.07
N LEU A 40 3.41 -0.20 -4.27
CA LEU A 40 3.61 1.22 -4.59
C LEU A 40 4.23 2.02 -3.43
N ILE A 41 3.77 1.78 -2.19
CA ILE A 41 4.26 2.50 -1.00
C ILE A 41 5.78 2.36 -0.81
N PRO A 42 6.38 1.15 -0.79
CA PRO A 42 7.83 1.00 -0.66
C PRO A 42 8.57 1.56 -1.87
N TYR A 43 8.03 1.43 -3.09
CA TYR A 43 8.60 2.06 -4.28
C TYR A 43 8.71 3.58 -4.13
N MET A 44 7.63 4.25 -3.73
CA MET A 44 7.62 5.70 -3.50
C MET A 44 8.59 6.10 -2.38
N LYS A 45 8.62 5.35 -1.27
CA LYS A 45 9.58 5.59 -0.19
C LYS A 45 11.03 5.51 -0.67
N ASN A 46 11.33 4.55 -1.54
CA ASN A 46 12.67 4.41 -2.13
C ASN A 46 13.01 5.55 -3.09
N LYS A 47 12.05 6.04 -3.89
CA LYS A 47 12.26 7.17 -4.81
C LYS A 47 12.46 8.51 -4.10
N ILE A 48 11.90 8.69 -2.90
CA ILE A 48 12.01 9.92 -2.11
C ILE A 48 13.27 9.92 -1.23
N LYS A 49 14.02 8.80 -1.15
CA LYS A 49 15.29 8.79 -0.43
C LYS A 49 16.22 9.86 -1.03
N PRO A 50 16.86 10.72 -0.21
CA PRO A 50 17.71 11.77 -0.70
C PRO A 50 18.81 11.17 -1.59
N TYR A 51 18.99 11.75 -2.77
CA TYR A 51 20.05 11.39 -3.71
C TYR A 51 21.46 11.46 -3.07
N GLN A 52 21.62 12.20 -1.96
CA GLN A 52 22.86 12.33 -1.19
C GLN A 52 23.45 11.02 -0.62
N SER A 53 22.73 9.89 -0.62
CA SER A 53 23.35 8.59 -0.30
C SER A 53 24.14 7.97 -1.46
N LEU A 54 24.01 8.49 -2.69
CA LEU A 54 24.72 7.99 -3.88
C LEU A 54 25.99 8.79 -4.22
N GLU A 55 26.18 9.98 -3.63
CA GLU A 55 27.38 10.81 -3.84
C GLU A 55 28.58 10.41 -2.97
N ASN A 56 28.42 9.51 -2.00
CA ASN A 56 29.52 9.07 -1.12
C ASN A 56 30.16 7.72 -1.53
N VAL A 57 29.92 7.24 -2.77
CA VAL A 57 30.52 5.99 -3.29
C VAL A 57 31.44 6.23 -4.50
N ALA A 58 31.71 7.49 -4.84
CA ALA A 58 32.70 7.86 -5.83
C ALA A 58 33.80 8.69 -5.14
N ASP A 59 34.69 7.99 -4.45
CA ASP A 59 36.03 8.47 -4.08
C ASP A 59 37.04 7.64 -4.91
#